data_AF-A0A4V5PWM6-F1
#
_entry.id   AF-A0A4V5PWM6-F1
#
_cell.length_a   1.000
_cell.length_b   1.000
_cell.length_c   1.000
_cell.angle_alpha   90.00
_cell.angle_beta   90.00
_cell.angle_gamma   90.00
#
_symmetry.space_group_name_H-M   'P 1'
#
loop_
_entity.id
_entity.type
_entity.pdbx_description
1 polymer ?
#
loop_
_entity_poly.entity_id
_entity_poly.type
_entity_poly.pdbx_seq_one_letter_code
_entity_poly.pdbx_strand_id
1 'polypeptide(L)'
;MAVAAEDDGRILCAPEGADGFARACSLDRTLDAEGMVLTLQLPDGGFRRMRVTRDGGLVPADGAERAEVRTVADGLIEVAIGGARFRLPETITRS
;
A
#
# COMPACT_ATOMS: atom_id res chain seq x y z
N MET A 1 -11.08 -20.49 -4.92
CA MET A 1 -11.66 -19.73 -3.80
C MET A 1 -10.49 -19.19 -3.00
N ALA A 2 -10.21 -17.88 -3.10
CA ALA A 2 -9.08 -17.28 -2.41
C ALA A 2 -9.46 -17.01 -0.95
N VAL A 3 -8.85 -17.76 -0.03
CA VAL A 3 -8.85 -17.44 1.39
C VAL A 3 -7.66 -16.52 1.66
N ALA A 4 -7.95 -15.27 1.99
CA ALA A 4 -7.02 -14.37 2.65
C ALA A 4 -7.79 -13.40 3.56
N ALA A 5 -8.59 -13.95 4.47
CA ALA A 5 -8.60 -13.41 5.83
C ALA A 5 -7.19 -13.73 6.38
N GLU A 6 -6.43 -12.83 7.01
CA GLU A 6 -6.79 -12.16 8.26
C GLU A 6 -6.09 -10.78 8.36
N ASP A 7 -6.84 -9.68 8.24
CA ASP A 7 -6.64 -8.35 8.88
C ASP A 7 -7.68 -7.35 8.33
N ASP A 8 -8.92 -7.76 8.08
CA ASP A 8 -10.00 -6.89 7.55
C ASP A 8 -9.66 -6.05 6.29
N GLY A 9 -8.54 -6.34 5.63
CA GLY A 9 -7.90 -5.45 4.65
C GLY A 9 -7.48 -4.09 5.21
N ARG A 10 -7.56 -3.78 6.51
CA ARG A 10 -7.42 -2.42 7.02
C ARG A 10 -6.01 -2.09 7.48
N ILE A 11 -5.35 -1.18 6.77
CA ILE A 11 -3.99 -0.73 7.03
C ILE A 11 -3.94 0.62 7.73
N LEU A 12 -2.81 0.86 8.41
CA LEU A 12 -2.47 2.17 8.94
C LEU A 12 -2.10 3.12 7.79
N CYS A 13 -2.80 4.23 7.68
CA CYS A 13 -2.52 5.25 6.68
C CYS A 13 -2.60 6.65 7.26
N ALA A 14 -1.84 7.56 6.66
CA ALA A 14 -1.78 8.96 6.96
C ALA A 14 -1.85 9.71 5.61
N PRO A 15 -3.04 10.16 5.17
CA PRO A 15 -3.14 10.99 3.96
C PRO A 15 -2.35 12.29 4.11
N GLU A 16 -2.14 13.01 3.01
CA GLU A 16 -1.46 14.30 3.04
C GLU A 16 -2.13 15.24 4.05
N GLY A 17 -1.34 15.77 4.99
CA GLY A 17 -1.83 16.64 6.06
C GLY A 17 -2.42 15.93 7.28
N ALA A 18 -2.39 14.60 7.36
CA ALA A 18 -2.78 13.88 8.56
C ALA A 18 -1.76 14.03 9.69
N ASP A 19 -2.25 14.29 10.91
CA ASP A 19 -1.41 14.39 12.11
C ASP A 19 -0.79 13.05 12.54
N GLY A 20 -1.31 11.92 12.04
CA GLY A 20 -0.83 10.60 12.38
C GLY A 20 -1.41 9.47 11.52
N PHE A 21 -0.97 8.25 11.82
CA PHE A 21 -1.48 7.04 11.16
C PHE A 21 -2.78 6.58 11.81
N ALA A 22 -3.81 6.35 11.00
CA ALA A 22 -5.08 5.77 11.41
C ALA A 22 -5.34 4.48 10.64
N ARG A 23 -5.88 3.45 11.32
CA ARG A 23 -6.26 2.18 10.68
C ARG A 23 -7.65 2.32 10.03
N ALA A 24 -7.71 3.15 8.99
CA ALA A 24 -8.95 3.51 8.30
C ALA A 24 -8.91 3.24 6.79
N CYS A 25 -7.72 3.04 6.22
CA CYS A 25 -7.59 2.69 4.81
C CYS A 25 -7.69 1.18 4.61
N SER A 26 -8.27 0.76 3.49
CA SER A 26 -8.26 -0.64 3.09
C SER A 26 -7.21 -0.89 2.02
N LEU A 27 -6.58 -2.06 2.05
CA LEU A 27 -5.59 -2.53 1.09
C LEU A 27 -6.12 -3.80 0.46
N ASP A 28 -6.35 -3.74 -0.84
CA ASP A 28 -6.59 -4.92 -1.66
C ASP A 28 -5.33 -5.25 -2.47
N ARG A 29 -5.03 -6.54 -2.61
CA ARG A 29 -3.87 -7.04 -3.36
C ARG A 29 -4.36 -8.00 -4.43
N THR A 30 -4.09 -7.66 -5.68
CA THR A 30 -4.50 -8.44 -6.84
C THR A 30 -3.26 -8.77 -7.66
N LEU A 31 -3.06 -10.06 -7.98
CA LEU A 31 -2.00 -10.48 -8.90
C LEU A 31 -2.56 -10.47 -10.33
N ASP A 32 -1.92 -9.72 -11.22
CA ASP A 32 -2.23 -9.67 -12.64
C ASP A 32 -1.10 -10.32 -13.49
N ALA A 33 -1.26 -10.32 -14.82
CA ALA A 33 -0.30 -10.92 -15.74
C ALA A 33 1.06 -10.19 -15.82
N GLU A 34 1.11 -8.92 -15.42
CA GLU A 34 2.29 -8.05 -15.41
C GLU A 34 2.93 -7.95 -14.01
N GLY A 35 2.18 -8.22 -12.93
CA GLY A 35 2.72 -8.28 -11.57
C GLY A 35 1.66 -8.12 -10.47
N MET A 36 2.11 -7.83 -9.26
CA MET A 36 1.22 -7.58 -8.12
C MET A 36 0.75 -6.11 -8.13
N VAL A 37 -0.56 -5.91 -8.06
CA VAL A 37 -1.23 -4.62 -7.95
C VAL A 37 -1.86 -4.47 -6.58
N LEU A 38 -1.52 -3.38 -5.92
CA LEU A 38 -2.09 -2.95 -4.65
C LEU A 38 -3.11 -1.85 -4.90
N THR A 39 -4.32 -2.03 -4.41
CA THR A 39 -5.37 -1.02 -4.43
C THR A 39 -5.61 -0.53 -3.01
N LEU A 40 -5.24 0.71 -2.74
CA LEU A 40 -5.43 1.35 -1.45
C LEU A 40 -6.71 2.17 -1.53
N GLN A 41 -7.69 1.84 -0.69
CA GLN A 41 -8.92 2.61 -0.53
C GLN A 41 -8.77 3.52 0.67
N LEU A 42 -8.96 4.81 0.44
CA LEU A 42 -8.93 5.85 1.44
C LEU A 42 -10.30 5.96 2.12
N PRO A 43 -10.36 6.43 3.38
CA PRO A 43 -11.61 6.60 4.10
C PRO A 43 -12.52 7.70 3.51
N ASP A 44 -11.98 8.59 2.68
CA ASP A 44 -12.71 9.61 1.95
C ASP A 44 -13.46 9.06 0.71
N GLY A 45 -13.28 7.77 0.39
CA GLY A 45 -13.84 7.13 -0.81
C GLY A 45 -12.92 7.19 -2.03
N GLY A 46 -11.75 7.84 -1.92
CA GLY A 46 -10.70 7.80 -2.92
C GLY A 46 -10.01 6.44 -2.95
N PHE A 47 -9.38 6.12 -4.08
CA PHE A 47 -8.51 4.95 -4.16
C PHE A 47 -7.25 5.25 -4.95
N ARG A 48 -6.15 4.58 -4.59
CA ARG A 48 -4.87 4.64 -5.29
C ARG A 48 -4.41 3.25 -5.66
N ARG A 49 -4.09 3.06 -6.94
CA ARG A 49 -3.55 1.80 -7.45
C ARG A 49 -2.04 1.91 -7.61
N MET A 50 -1.33 1.00 -6.98
CA MET A 50 0.12 0.86 -7.08
C MET A 50 0.44 -0.52 -7.64
N ARG A 51 1.56 -0.63 -8.33
CA ARG A 51 2.12 -1.88 -8.82
C ARG A 51 3.44 -2.12 -8.12
N VAL A 52 3.63 -3.35 -7.67
CA VAL A 52 4.88 -3.82 -7.10
C VAL A 52 5.84 -4.07 -8.26
N THR A 53 6.99 -3.43 -8.20
CA THR A 53 8.11 -3.63 -9.12
C THR A 53 8.94 -4.82 -8.66
N ARG A 54 9.73 -5.40 -9.57
CA ARG A 54 10.61 -6.54 -9.26
C ARG A 54 11.67 -6.24 -8.20
N ASP A 55 12.01 -4.96 -8.03
CA ASP A 55 12.97 -4.48 -7.03
C ASP A 55 12.34 -4.28 -5.63
N GLY A 56 11.05 -4.65 -5.45
CA GLY A 56 10.32 -4.45 -4.19
C GLY A 56 9.81 -3.02 -3.98
N GLY A 57 9.98 -2.14 -4.98
CA GLY A 57 9.41 -0.79 -4.98
C GLY A 57 7.95 -0.76 -5.39
N LEU A 58 7.23 0.30 -5.01
CA LEU A 58 5.85 0.55 -5.41
C LEU A 58 5.80 1.72 -6.39
N VAL A 59 5.12 1.53 -7.51
CA VAL A 59 4.91 2.58 -8.51
C VAL A 59 3.41 2.73 -8.77
N PRO A 60 2.84 3.94 -8.82
CA PRO A 60 1.45 4.11 -9.19
C PRO A 60 1.24 3.59 -10.62
N ALA A 61 0.09 2.97 -10.86
CA ALA A 61 -0.23 2.42 -12.18
C ALA A 61 -0.23 3.51 -13.28
N ASP A 62 -0.56 4.75 -12.90
CA ASP A 62 -0.55 5.92 -13.78
C ASP A 62 0.87 6.52 -14.00
N GLY A 63 1.90 5.97 -13.34
CA GLY A 63 3.31 6.33 -13.54
C GLY A 63 3.72 7.74 -13.10
N ALA A 64 2.80 8.52 -12.53
CA ALA A 64 3.01 9.95 -12.29
C ALA A 64 3.94 10.27 -11.11
N GLU A 65 3.99 9.42 -10.08
CA GLU A 65 4.63 9.77 -8.80
C GLU A 65 5.29 8.58 -8.13
N ARG A 66 6.62 8.61 -7.93
CA ARG A 66 7.33 7.46 -7.35
C ARG A 66 6.96 7.28 -5.88
N ALA A 67 6.60 6.07 -5.45
CA ALA A 67 6.43 5.80 -4.03
C ALA A 67 7.80 5.53 -3.39
N GLU A 68 8.09 6.21 -2.29
CA GLU A 68 9.24 5.91 -1.43
C GLU A 68 8.86 4.80 -0.46
N VAL A 69 9.53 3.66 -0.56
CA VAL A 69 9.37 2.55 0.40
C VAL A 69 10.49 2.61 1.42
N ARG A 70 10.14 2.62 2.69
CA ARG A 70 11.06 2.60 3.83
C ARG A 70 10.71 1.46 4.74
N THR A 71 11.67 0.60 5.07
CA THR A 71 11.44 -0.44 6.06
C THR A 71 11.37 0.19 7.45
N VAL A 72 10.32 -0.14 8.20
CA VAL A 72 10.16 0.27 9.59
C VAL A 72 10.25 -0.96 10.50
N ALA A 73 10.37 -0.74 11.81
CA ALA A 73 10.36 -1.85 12.78
C ALA A 73 9.03 -2.62 12.71
N ASP A 74 9.02 -3.84 13.27
CA ASP A 74 7.84 -4.71 13.38
C ASP A 74 7.41 -5.42 12.08
N GLY A 75 8.33 -5.57 11.12
CA GLY A 75 8.04 -6.24 9.85
C GLY A 75 7.07 -5.47 8.96
N LEU A 76 7.05 -4.15 9.12
CA LEU A 76 6.25 -3.23 8.34
C LEU A 76 7.16 -2.40 7.41
N ILE A 77 6.60 -1.94 6.31
CA ILE A 77 7.17 -0.95 5.42
C ILE A 77 6.27 0.28 5.41
N GLU A 78 6.87 1.45 5.47
CA GLU A 78 6.21 2.73 5.25
C GLU A 78 6.38 3.12 3.78
N VAL A 79 5.27 3.37 3.11
CA VAL A 79 5.20 3.76 1.71
C VAL A 79 4.71 5.19 1.65
N ALA A 80 5.56 6.12 1.22
CA ALA A 80 5.23 7.51 1.05
C ALA A 80 5.03 7.84 -0.44
N ILE A 81 3.88 8.39 -0.81
CA ILE A 81 3.54 8.79 -2.18
C ILE A 81 2.63 10.02 -2.16
N GLY A 82 2.99 11.07 -2.90
CA GLY A 82 2.16 12.27 -3.03
C GLY A 82 1.75 12.89 -1.70
N GLY A 83 2.69 12.99 -0.76
CA GLY A 83 2.45 13.52 0.59
C GLY A 83 1.72 12.58 1.55
N ALA A 84 1.10 11.49 1.06
CA ALA A 84 0.48 10.47 1.89
C ALA A 84 1.48 9.38 2.30
N ARG A 85 1.28 8.76 3.46
CA ARG A 85 2.07 7.65 3.99
C ARG A 85 1.18 6.47 4.34
N PHE A 86 1.62 5.27 4.00
CA PHE A 86 0.90 4.02 4.25
C PHE A 86 1.83 3.02 4.93
N ARG A 87 1.34 2.28 5.91
CA ARG A 87 2.10 1.17 6.51
C ARG A 87 1.54 -0.16 6.06
N LEU A 88 2.37 -0.90 5.37
CA LEU A 88 2.06 -2.22 4.82
C LEU A 88 2.97 -3.25 5.48
N PRO A 89 2.57 -4.52 5.60
CA PRO A 89 3.50 -5.57 6.00
C PRO A 89 4.55 -5.82 4.90
N GLU A 90 5.80 -6.04 5.31
CA GLU A 90 6.93 -6.31 4.40
C GLU A 90 6.70 -7.56 3.54
N THR A 91 5.82 -8.46 3.99
CA THR A 91 5.44 -9.69 3.30
C THR A 91 4.83 -9.44 1.92
N ILE A 92 4.32 -8.23 1.67
CA ILE A 92 3.73 -7.85 0.39
C ILE A 92 4.79 -7.64 -0.69
N THR A 93 5.95 -7.08 -0.34
CA THR A 93 7.05 -6.84 -1.30
C THR A 93 8.01 -8.01 -1.42
N ARG A 94 7.86 -9.05 -0.60
CA ARG A 94 8.84 -10.15 -0.44
C ARG A 94 8.43 -11.49 -1.07
N SER A 95 7.46 -11.50 -1.99
CA SER A 95 6.93 -12.71 -2.65
C SER A 95 7.85 -13.29 -3.72
#